data_AF-A0A7C7N7T9-F1
#
_entry.id   AF-A0A7C7N7T9-F1
#
_cell.length_a   1.000
_cell.length_b   1.000
_cell.length_c   1.000
_cell.angle_alpha   90.00
_cell.angle_beta   90.00
_cell.angle_gamma   90.00
#
_symmetry.space_group_name_H-M   'P 1'
#
loop_
_entity.id
_entity.type
_entity.pdbx_description
1 polymer ?
#
loop_
_entity_poly.entity_id
_entity_poly.type
_entity_poly.pdbx_seq_one_letter_code
_entity_poly.pdbx_strand_id
1 'polypeptide(L)'
;MLNLAEILTIIIGLLLALVFVDGIRRSIKNRKNKLKVDLVPSEKLEKEEFDESEDISGQLVDENEFSSDVTESIEDIPILKGHNLIIFNLCSKDLETFSCTSLSKSLSSYSFLFEDKGFFTFRDNTEKILFSLINAKKPGNFLEDIASSDIALV
;
A
#
# COMPACT_ATOMS: atom_id res chain seq x y z
N MET A 1 -1.09 -57.58 -1.93
CA MET A 1 -1.57 -56.98 -3.19
C MET A 1 -2.69 -56.05 -2.82
N LEU A 2 -2.58 -54.75 -3.11
CA LEU A 2 -3.65 -53.81 -2.81
C LEU A 2 -4.86 -54.13 -3.68
N ASN A 3 -6.04 -54.20 -3.08
CA ASN A 3 -7.27 -54.42 -3.83
C ASN A 3 -7.64 -53.14 -4.62
N LEU A 4 -8.46 -53.28 -5.67
CA LEU A 4 -8.89 -52.16 -6.51
C LEU A 4 -9.52 -51.02 -5.68
N ALA A 5 -10.31 -51.38 -4.66
CA ALA A 5 -10.93 -50.43 -3.75
C ALA A 5 -9.91 -49.66 -2.89
N GLU A 6 -8.84 -50.32 -2.45
CA GLU A 6 -7.76 -49.70 -1.66
C GLU A 6 -6.94 -48.75 -2.55
N ILE A 7 -6.61 -49.17 -3.77
CA ILE A 7 -5.92 -48.33 -4.77
C ILE A 7 -6.75 -47.09 -5.08
N LEU A 8 -8.06 -47.25 -5.30
CA LEU A 8 -8.96 -46.14 -5.60
C LEU A 8 -9.02 -45.14 -4.42
N THR A 9 -9.07 -45.65 -3.19
CA THR A 9 -9.12 -44.82 -1.98
C THR A 9 -7.81 -44.04 -1.79
N ILE A 10 -6.66 -44.67 -2.06
CA ILE A 10 -5.35 -44.00 -2.02
C ILE A 10 -5.29 -42.89 -3.08
N ILE A 11 -5.74 -43.14 -4.30
CA ILE A 11 -5.74 -42.15 -5.38
C ILE A 11 -6.65 -40.97 -5.05
N ILE A 12 -7.86 -41.22 -4.55
CA ILE A 12 -8.80 -40.15 -4.15
C ILE A 12 -8.21 -39.34 -2.99
N GLY A 13 -7.63 -40.01 -1.99
CA GLY A 13 -6.97 -39.35 -0.86
C GLY A 13 -5.79 -38.48 -1.30
N LEU A 14 -4.96 -38.97 -2.22
CA LEU A 14 -3.85 -38.22 -2.81
C LEU A 14 -4.35 -36.97 -3.54
N LEU A 15 -5.41 -37.11 -4.33
CA LEU A 15 -5.96 -36.01 -5.14
C LEU A 15 -6.56 -34.91 -4.25
N LEU A 16 -7.29 -35.30 -3.19
CA LEU A 16 -7.79 -34.35 -2.18
C LEU A 16 -6.65 -33.65 -1.44
N ALA A 17 -5.59 -34.38 -1.06
CA ALA A 17 -4.43 -33.79 -0.39
C ALA A 17 -3.72 -32.77 -1.29
N LEU A 18 -3.56 -33.06 -2.59
CA LEU A 18 -2.95 -32.14 -3.55
C LEU A 18 -3.77 -30.86 -3.73
N VAL A 19 -5.09 -30.98 -3.85
CA VAL A 19 -5.99 -29.81 -3.93
C VAL A 19 -5.93 -28.96 -2.66
N PHE A 20 -5.87 -29.59 -1.48
CA PHE A 20 -5.70 -28.87 -0.22
C PHE A 20 -4.37 -28.14 -0.12
N VAL A 21 -3.26 -28.80 -0.48
CA VAL A 21 -1.93 -28.19 -0.48
C VAL A 21 -1.85 -27.04 -1.46
N ASP A 22 -2.44 -27.17 -2.66
CA ASP A 22 -2.48 -26.09 -3.64
C ASP A 22 -3.34 -24.90 -3.17
N GLY A 23 -4.50 -25.18 -2.55
CA GLY A 23 -5.34 -24.17 -1.92
C GLY A 23 -4.63 -23.42 -0.78
N ILE A 24 -3.91 -24.14 0.08
CA ILE A 24 -3.08 -23.57 1.15
C ILE A 24 -1.93 -22.75 0.55
N ARG A 25 -1.22 -23.27 -0.46
CA ARG A 25 -0.13 -22.58 -1.15
C ARG A 25 -0.60 -21.26 -1.77
N ARG A 26 -1.75 -21.27 -2.45
CA ARG A 26 -2.37 -20.08 -3.04
C ARG A 26 -2.79 -19.06 -1.97
N SER A 27 -3.35 -19.54 -0.86
CA SER A 27 -3.74 -18.69 0.27
C SER A 27 -2.53 -18.05 0.98
N ILE A 28 -1.45 -18.81 1.21
CA ILE A 28 -0.20 -18.32 1.81
C ILE A 28 0.49 -17.31 0.88
N LYS A 29 0.53 -17.57 -0.43
CA LYS A 29 1.11 -16.63 -1.40
C LYS A 29 0.39 -15.28 -1.37
N ASN A 30 -0.94 -15.28 -1.24
CA ASN A 30 -1.72 -14.04 -1.13
C ASN A 30 -1.52 -13.32 0.22
N ARG A 31 -1.08 -14.01 1.27
CA ARG A 31 -0.71 -13.37 2.55
C ARG A 31 0.66 -12.68 2.53
N LYS A 32 1.53 -12.97 1.56
CA LYS A 32 2.82 -12.27 1.43
C LYS A 32 2.69 -10.83 0.92
N ASN A 33 1.53 -10.47 0.36
CA ASN A 33 1.21 -9.08 -0.02
C ASN A 33 0.44 -8.31 1.08
N LYS A 34 0.30 -8.88 2.28
CA LYS A 34 -0.26 -8.15 3.41
C LYS A 34 0.87 -7.33 4.03
N LEU A 35 0.94 -6.06 3.63
CA LEU A 35 1.72 -4.96 4.21
C LEU A 35 2.38 -5.34 5.55
N LYS A 36 3.61 -5.84 5.48
CA LYS A 36 4.44 -6.05 6.67
C LYS A 36 4.96 -4.68 7.08
N VAL A 37 4.34 -4.12 8.11
CA VAL A 37 4.98 -3.07 8.89
C VAL A 37 6.00 -3.78 9.76
N ASP A 38 7.24 -3.92 9.27
CA ASP A 38 8.37 -4.31 10.10
C ASP A 38 8.67 -3.13 11.04
N LEU A 39 8.00 -3.11 12.20
CA LEU A 39 8.47 -2.37 13.35
C LEU A 39 9.69 -3.12 13.89
N VAL A 40 10.87 -2.79 13.36
CA VAL A 40 12.13 -3.27 13.93
C VAL A 40 12.25 -2.67 15.34
N PRO A 41 12.31 -3.49 16.42
CA PRO A 41 12.73 -2.98 17.71
C PRO A 41 14.22 -2.69 17.59
N SER A 42 14.60 -1.44 17.82
CA SER A 42 15.99 -1.06 18.02
C SER A 42 16.55 -1.86 19.20
N GLU A 43 17.37 -2.88 18.93
CA GLU A 43 18.64 -3.13 19.61
C GLU A 43 19.36 -4.41 19.11
N LYS A 44 20.68 -4.24 18.92
CA LYS A 44 21.77 -5.23 18.76
C LYS A 44 22.19 -5.62 17.34
N LEU A 45 23.19 -4.85 16.87
CA LEU A 45 24.46 -5.30 16.31
C LEU A 45 24.77 -6.80 16.48
N GLU A 46 24.94 -7.53 15.37
CA GLU A 46 26.21 -8.10 14.88
C GLU A 46 26.00 -9.15 13.76
N LYS A 47 26.91 -9.13 12.77
CA LYS A 47 27.28 -10.15 11.75
C LYS A 47 26.42 -10.22 10.46
N GLU A 48 26.96 -9.72 9.34
CA GLU A 48 27.79 -10.44 8.33
C GLU A 48 26.94 -11.47 7.57
N GLU A 49 26.95 -11.67 6.25
CA GLU A 49 27.47 -11.05 5.01
C GLU A 49 26.75 -11.87 3.90
N PHE A 50 26.45 -11.25 2.75
CA PHE A 50 26.28 -11.83 1.39
C PHE A 50 25.55 -13.19 1.17
N ASP A 51 24.58 -13.24 0.24
CA ASP A 51 24.87 -13.60 -1.17
C ASP A 51 23.64 -13.48 -2.11
N GLU A 52 23.96 -13.41 -3.39
CA GLU A 52 23.26 -12.92 -4.57
C GLU A 52 22.10 -13.78 -5.15
N SER A 53 21.34 -13.09 -6.02
CA SER A 53 20.79 -13.58 -7.30
C SER A 53 19.64 -14.61 -7.31
N GLU A 54 18.53 -14.22 -7.95
CA GLU A 54 17.95 -14.96 -9.10
C GLU A 54 16.82 -14.13 -9.74
N ASP A 55 17.15 -13.49 -10.86
CA ASP A 55 16.23 -13.17 -11.95
C ASP A 55 15.54 -14.44 -12.46
N ILE A 56 14.26 -14.39 -12.81
CA ILE A 56 13.71 -15.04 -14.01
C ILE A 56 12.36 -14.43 -14.39
N SER A 57 12.32 -14.06 -15.66
CA SER A 57 11.26 -13.56 -16.53
C SER A 57 9.87 -14.20 -16.40
N GLY A 58 8.84 -13.39 -16.66
CA GLY A 58 7.49 -13.84 -16.98
C GLY A 58 6.70 -12.76 -17.72
N GLN A 59 7.09 -12.51 -18.97
CA GLN A 59 6.36 -11.70 -19.96
C GLN A 59 5.01 -12.35 -20.28
N LEU A 60 3.89 -11.64 -20.10
CA LEU A 60 2.68 -11.82 -20.90
C LEU A 60 2.04 -10.45 -21.15
N VAL A 61 2.12 -10.03 -22.40
CA VAL A 61 1.41 -8.92 -23.02
C VAL A 61 -0.05 -9.34 -23.19
N ASP A 62 -1.00 -8.48 -22.88
CA ASP A 62 -2.24 -8.42 -23.66
C ASP A 62 -2.63 -6.95 -23.86
N GLU A 63 -2.79 -6.61 -25.13
CA GLU A 63 -3.14 -5.29 -25.65
C GLU A 63 -4.68 -5.18 -25.77
N ASN A 64 -5.17 -3.94 -25.76
CA ASN A 64 -6.53 -3.48 -26.12
C ASN A 64 -7.50 -3.19 -24.98
N GLU A 65 -7.46 -1.94 -24.49
CA GLU A 65 -8.59 -1.02 -24.68
C GLU A 65 -8.12 0.42 -24.42
N PHE A 66 -7.86 1.16 -25.49
CA PHE A 66 -7.54 2.60 -25.44
C PHE A 66 -8.52 3.35 -26.33
N SER A 67 -9.41 4.13 -25.69
CA SER A 67 -10.09 5.32 -26.23
C SER A 67 -10.84 5.93 -25.05
N SER A 68 -10.69 7.19 -24.65
CA SER A 68 -10.58 8.40 -25.47
C SER A 68 -9.99 9.58 -24.68
N ASP A 69 -9.07 10.30 -25.31
CA ASP A 69 -8.70 11.71 -25.19
C ASP A 69 -9.29 12.54 -24.03
N VAL A 70 -8.46 12.83 -23.03
CA VAL A 70 -8.31 14.17 -22.45
C VAL A 70 -6.81 14.42 -22.28
N THR A 71 -6.26 15.20 -23.20
CA THR A 71 -4.89 15.72 -23.16
C THR A 71 -4.78 16.84 -22.12
N GLU A 72 -4.65 16.48 -20.85
CA GLU A 72 -3.95 17.33 -19.89
C GLU A 72 -2.48 16.89 -19.90
N SER A 73 -1.60 17.83 -20.25
CA SER A 73 -0.16 17.66 -20.19
C SER A 73 0.24 17.38 -18.74
N ILE A 74 0.33 16.11 -18.38
CA ILE A 74 1.03 15.66 -17.18
C ILE A 74 2.48 16.04 -17.45
N GLU A 75 2.95 17.12 -16.83
CA GLU A 75 4.38 17.39 -16.73
C GLU A 75 5.02 16.10 -16.23
N ASP A 76 5.91 15.53 -17.03
CA ASP A 76 6.64 14.31 -16.71
C ASP A 76 7.43 14.54 -15.41
N ILE A 77 6.81 14.17 -14.29
CA ILE A 77 7.49 14.17 -12.99
C ILE A 77 8.63 13.17 -13.16
N PRO A 78 9.90 13.59 -13.05
CA PRO A 78 11.01 12.69 -13.27
C PRO A 78 10.91 11.55 -12.25
N ILE A 79 10.75 10.33 -12.76
CA ILE A 79 10.84 9.11 -11.95
C ILE A 79 12.29 8.98 -11.52
N LEU A 80 12.63 9.63 -10.42
CA LEU A 80 13.94 9.52 -9.80
C LEU A 80 14.09 8.07 -9.33
N LYS A 81 14.95 7.29 -10.00
CA LYS A 81 15.30 5.93 -9.58
C LYS A 81 15.92 6.01 -8.18
N GLY A 82 15.28 5.38 -7.19
CA GLY A 82 15.80 5.24 -5.82
C GLY A 82 14.96 5.90 -4.70
N HIS A 83 13.82 6.51 -5.01
CA HIS A 83 12.96 7.10 -3.96
C HIS A 83 11.89 6.11 -3.49
N ASN A 84 11.78 5.96 -2.16
CA ASN A 84 10.71 5.21 -1.52
C ASN A 84 9.59 6.16 -1.14
N LEU A 85 8.40 5.95 -1.71
CA LEU A 85 7.17 6.64 -1.30
C LEU A 85 6.48 5.84 -0.21
N ILE A 86 6.21 6.46 0.93
CA ILE A 86 5.50 5.83 2.05
C ILE A 86 4.15 6.50 2.19
N ILE A 87 3.09 5.71 2.16
CA ILE A 87 1.71 6.23 2.31
C ILE A 87 1.04 5.51 3.48
N PHE A 88 0.56 6.28 4.46
CA PHE A 88 -0.30 5.77 5.52
C PHE A 88 -1.72 6.28 5.34
N ASN A 89 -2.64 5.37 5.02
CA ASN A 89 -4.07 5.69 4.95
C ASN A 89 -4.70 5.53 6.33
N LEU A 90 -5.41 6.57 6.76
CA LEU A 90 -6.17 6.58 7.99
C LEU A 90 -7.65 6.75 7.66
N CYS A 91 -8.47 5.88 8.24
CA CYS A 91 -9.92 5.87 8.09
C CYS A 91 -10.58 6.04 9.46
N SER A 92 -11.56 6.91 9.54
CA SER A 92 -12.42 7.08 10.70
C SER A 92 -13.34 5.87 10.90
N LYS A 93 -13.58 5.48 12.15
CA LYS A 93 -14.46 4.35 12.50
C LYS A 93 -15.88 4.78 12.87
N ASP A 94 -16.04 6.01 13.35
CA ASP A 94 -17.24 6.41 14.11
C ASP A 94 -18.09 7.46 13.36
N LEU A 95 -18.14 7.39 12.02
CA LEU A 95 -18.79 8.38 11.13
C LEU A 95 -18.22 9.81 11.22
N GLU A 96 -17.23 10.06 12.08
CA GLU A 96 -16.51 11.33 12.14
C GLU A 96 -15.77 11.58 10.83
N THR A 97 -15.84 12.82 10.33
CA THR A 97 -15.17 13.22 9.09
C THR A 97 -14.04 14.18 9.38
N PHE A 98 -12.95 14.00 8.65
CA PHE A 98 -11.84 14.92 8.62
C PHE A 98 -12.17 16.09 7.70
N SER A 99 -12.38 17.25 8.31
CA SER A 99 -12.48 18.55 7.63
C SER A 99 -11.25 19.41 7.95
N CYS A 100 -11.03 20.46 7.15
CA CYS A 100 -9.97 21.43 7.41
C CYS A 100 -10.05 22.03 8.83
N THR A 101 -11.26 22.36 9.29
CA THR A 101 -11.50 22.92 10.63
C THR A 101 -11.23 21.92 11.74
N SER A 102 -11.65 20.66 11.58
CA SER A 102 -11.41 19.59 12.57
C SER A 102 -9.93 19.27 12.72
N LEU A 103 -9.21 19.16 11.59
CA LEU A 103 -7.80 18.83 11.53
C LEU A 103 -6.97 19.97 12.09
N SER A 104 -7.26 21.22 11.70
CA SER A 104 -6.55 22.40 12.21
C SER A 104 -6.69 22.55 13.72
N LYS A 105 -7.86 22.22 14.27
CA LYS A 105 -8.09 22.24 15.72
C LYS A 105 -7.32 21.12 16.42
N SER A 106 -7.44 19.89 15.92
CA SER A 106 -6.80 18.70 16.52
C SER A 106 -5.27 18.77 16.46
N LEU A 107 -4.73 19.31 15.36
CA LEU A 107 -3.30 19.35 15.07
C LEU A 107 -2.67 20.69 15.45
N SER A 108 -3.39 21.56 16.16
CA SER A 108 -2.94 22.89 16.59
C SER A 108 -1.65 22.90 17.43
N SER A 109 -1.28 21.76 18.03
CA SER A 109 -0.03 21.59 18.78
C SER A 109 1.18 21.28 17.89
N TYR A 110 0.98 20.97 16.61
CA TYR A 110 2.03 20.64 15.65
C TYR A 110 2.33 21.82 14.71
N SER A 111 3.55 21.87 14.19
CA SER A 111 3.92 22.82 13.14
C SER A 111 3.42 22.30 11.79
N PHE A 112 2.22 22.74 11.40
CA PHE A 112 1.65 22.47 10.09
C PHE A 112 1.38 23.77 9.33
N LEU A 113 1.44 23.70 8.01
CA LEU A 113 0.91 24.74 7.11
C LEU A 113 -0.25 24.15 6.31
N PHE A 114 -1.33 24.91 6.16
CA PHE A 114 -2.36 24.61 5.17
C PHE A 114 -1.98 25.30 3.85
N GLU A 115 -1.68 24.50 2.83
CA GLU A 115 -1.23 24.99 1.52
C GLU A 115 -2.42 25.49 0.69
N ASP A 116 -2.18 26.40 -0.25
CA ASP A 116 -3.20 26.95 -1.16
C ASP A 116 -3.89 25.86 -2.01
N LYS A 117 -3.17 24.77 -2.28
CA LYS A 117 -3.68 23.58 -2.98
C LYS A 117 -4.68 22.77 -2.12
N GLY A 118 -4.85 23.12 -0.84
CA GLY A 118 -5.88 22.60 0.03
C GLY A 118 -5.53 21.35 0.82
N PHE A 119 -4.26 21.14 1.13
CA PHE A 119 -3.79 20.04 1.97
C PHE A 119 -2.83 20.56 3.04
N PHE A 120 -2.51 19.71 4.02
CA PHE A 120 -1.63 20.08 5.13
C PHE A 120 -0.21 19.60 4.87
N THR A 121 0.79 20.44 5.13
CA THR A 121 2.21 20.04 5.16
C THR A 121 2.74 20.15 6.58
N PHE A 122 3.46 19.12 7.02
CA PHE A 122 4.14 19.10 8.31
C PHE A 122 5.61 19.36 8.08
N ARG A 123 6.18 20.27 8.88
CA ARG A 123 7.54 20.76 8.65
C ARG A 123 8.44 20.49 9.85
N ASP A 124 9.72 20.32 9.58
CA ASP A 124 10.74 20.25 10.61
C ASP A 124 11.13 21.65 11.12
N ASN A 125 12.09 21.69 12.05
CA ASN A 125 12.65 22.93 12.58
C ASN A 125 13.45 23.76 11.56
N THR A 126 13.71 23.22 10.37
CA THR A 126 14.37 23.90 9.24
C THR A 126 13.38 24.31 8.15
N GLU A 127 12.07 24.21 8.43
CA GLU A 127 10.96 24.47 7.51
C GLU A 127 10.88 23.52 6.30
N LYS A 128 11.59 22.39 6.33
CA LYS A 128 11.47 21.37 5.29
C LYS A 128 10.25 20.50 5.53
N ILE A 129 9.58 20.14 4.45
CA ILE A 129 8.42 19.25 4.49
C ILE A 129 8.89 17.85 4.90
N LEU A 130 8.30 17.34 5.99
CA LEU A 130 8.48 15.97 6.45
C LEU A 130 7.50 15.04 5.74
N PHE A 131 6.22 15.41 5.74
CA PHE A 131 5.14 14.68 5.08
C PHE A 131 3.96 15.63 4.84
N SER A 132 3.05 15.20 3.97
CA SER A 132 1.81 15.88 3.65
C SER A 132 0.63 15.04 4.14
N LEU A 133 -0.41 15.70 4.64
CA LEU A 133 -1.68 15.08 4.95
C LEU A 133 -2.70 15.56 3.91
N ILE A 134 -3.16 14.62 3.10
CA ILE A 134 -4.09 14.83 2.00
C ILE A 134 -5.43 14.16 2.29
N ASN A 135 -6.49 14.66 1.65
CA ASN A 135 -7.77 14.00 1.66
C ASN A 135 -7.71 12.77 0.75
N ALA A 136 -8.21 11.61 1.18
CA ALA A 136 -8.25 10.43 0.32
C ALA A 136 -9.40 10.47 -0.71
N LYS A 137 -10.37 11.37 -0.53
CA LYS A 137 -11.44 11.62 -1.50
C LYS A 137 -10.96 12.56 -2.60
N LYS A 138 -11.24 12.21 -3.87
CA LYS A 138 -10.98 13.09 -5.02
C LYS A 138 -11.65 14.47 -4.81
N PRO A 139 -10.97 15.60 -5.08
CA PRO A 139 -9.68 15.73 -5.77
C PRO A 139 -8.42 15.62 -4.88
N GLY A 140 -8.56 15.32 -3.59
CA GLY A 140 -7.43 15.15 -2.67
C GLY A 140 -7.19 16.32 -1.71
N ASN A 141 -8.11 17.29 -1.68
CA ASN A 141 -8.02 18.49 -0.86
C ASN A 141 -9.17 18.64 0.15
N PHE A 142 -9.03 19.61 1.05
CA PHE A 142 -10.01 20.01 2.06
C PHE A 142 -10.57 21.42 1.80
N LEU A 143 -10.51 21.90 0.55
CA LEU A 143 -11.13 23.18 0.16
C LEU A 143 -12.65 23.06 0.15
N GLU A 144 -13.36 24.19 0.16
CA GLU A 144 -14.82 24.24 -0.04
C GLU A 144 -15.62 23.34 0.92
N ASP A 145 -15.17 23.23 2.17
CA ASP A 145 -15.75 22.37 3.20
C ASP A 145 -15.81 20.87 2.83
N ILE A 146 -14.96 20.43 1.89
CA ILE A 146 -14.81 19.01 1.58
C ILE A 146 -14.27 18.29 2.81
N ALA A 147 -15.06 17.35 3.31
CA ALA A 147 -14.70 16.45 4.39
C ALA A 147 -14.76 15.00 3.93
N SER A 148 -13.94 14.15 4.55
CA SER A 148 -13.84 12.72 4.23
C SER A 148 -13.62 11.92 5.50
N SER A 149 -14.10 10.68 5.53
CA SER A 149 -13.73 9.72 6.58
C SER A 149 -12.31 9.21 6.41
N ASP A 150 -11.71 9.43 5.24
CA ASP A 150 -10.43 8.84 4.84
C ASP A 150 -9.44 9.95 4.47
N ILE A 151 -8.24 9.84 5.03
CA ILE A 151 -7.09 10.73 4.77
C ILE A 151 -5.83 9.89 4.52
N ALA A 152 -4.83 10.48 3.88
CA ALA A 152 -3.55 9.85 3.67
C ALA A 152 -2.40 10.76 4.14
N LEU A 153 -1.42 10.16 4.79
CA LEU A 153 -0.13 10.75 5.11
C LEU A 153 0.86 10.29 4.03
N VAL A 154 1.48 11.23 3.33
CA VAL A 154 2.34 11.02 2.15
C VAL A 154 3.70 11.66 2.36
#